data_AF-A0A2N2JQ66-F1
#
_entry.id   AF-A0A2N2JQ66-F1
#
_cell.length_a   1.000
_cell.length_b   1.000
_cell.length_c   1.000
_cell.angle_alpha   90.00
_cell.angle_beta   90.00
_cell.angle_gamma   90.00
#
_symmetry.space_group_name_H-M   'P 1'
#
loop_
_entity.id
_entity.type
_entity.pdbx_description
1 polymer ?
#
loop_
_entity_poly.entity_id
_entity_poly.type
_entity_poly.pdbx_seq_one_letter_code
_entity_poly.pdbx_strand_id
1 'polypeptide(L)'
;MKPRHLLVPLLALLASATPRCIEAARVSGGGEVDSAGADAASPEDTATVVDGVEPTDTAVAPDTAGACEPGQCSIGAACVADGASRPGLPCQRCDAVNAPRGWSARDNGVACDDSDPCTPTSSCAAGACVGERDPVCAAPPSCVDRVDCGSGVCVVTVVSGACFIDGSCWATGAARPGQPCQRCRPQLDPLGWTVEVAGSCDDGDACTLNDTCVAGVCKGERKDCDDHVPCTGDTCSDGACAHVVLPDKCYIDGVCYSEGQEGEPPSCVVCDPAEPTDWTARQGSCDDHDACTDPDICTDGGCVGALVQLDAEPNDTVDGYELLGAATVDLVTAFPSGTTAGTLNPAGTDQDLFGYGMLMNLNAVKRKPKVRLSDLDPAATYELCVFVRCGVSDASAEVPAVTCPVGATVSLPGSFAGCCANNTGVQEFATALAASCSADVVSTDVGVVRVRVRALANQAPCPAYTLEWGAVDY
;
A
#
# COMPACT_ATOMS: atom_id res chain seq x y z
N MET A 1 -0.80 46.55 -23.59
CA MET A 1 -0.18 45.74 -24.68
C MET A 1 -0.35 44.26 -24.35
N LYS A 2 -0.39 43.36 -25.34
CA LYS A 2 -0.39 41.89 -25.11
C LYS A 2 1.00 41.31 -25.41
N PRO A 3 1.52 40.37 -24.60
CA PRO A 3 2.41 39.32 -25.07
C PRO A 3 1.62 38.18 -25.74
N ARG A 4 2.29 37.39 -26.57
CA ARG A 4 1.80 36.12 -27.14
C ARG A 4 2.91 35.09 -27.00
N HIS A 5 2.65 33.97 -26.32
CA HIS A 5 3.39 32.72 -26.51
C HIS A 5 2.34 31.60 -26.61
N LEU A 6 2.12 31.07 -27.82
CA LEU A 6 2.82 29.94 -28.44
C LEU A 6 2.50 28.61 -27.75
N LEU A 7 1.58 27.85 -28.34
CA LEU A 7 1.42 26.42 -28.08
C LEU A 7 2.47 25.64 -28.89
N VAL A 8 2.94 24.53 -28.33
CA VAL A 8 3.55 23.42 -29.06
C VAL A 8 2.84 22.14 -28.58
N PRO A 9 2.29 21.30 -29.48
CA PRO A 9 1.63 20.05 -29.09
C PRO A 9 2.67 18.96 -28.77
N LEU A 10 2.39 18.14 -27.76
CA LEU A 10 3.22 16.99 -27.40
C LEU A 10 2.96 15.81 -28.35
N LEU A 11 4.00 15.03 -28.68
CA LEU A 11 3.88 13.83 -29.51
C LEU A 11 3.20 12.69 -28.73
N ALA A 12 2.14 12.11 -29.28
CA ALA A 12 1.54 10.88 -28.76
C ALA A 12 2.23 9.64 -29.36
N LEU A 13 2.80 8.79 -28.51
CA LEU A 13 3.26 7.46 -28.93
C LEU A 13 2.06 6.49 -28.95
N LEU A 14 1.77 5.93 -30.13
CA LEU A 14 0.83 4.82 -30.29
C LEU A 14 1.61 3.50 -30.21
N ALA A 15 1.53 2.82 -29.07
CA ALA A 15 2.04 1.46 -28.91
C ALA A 15 0.94 0.44 -29.29
N SER A 16 1.11 -0.24 -30.42
CA SER A 16 0.16 -1.26 -30.90
C SER A 16 0.43 -2.62 -30.25
N ALA A 17 -0.46 -3.07 -29.37
CA ALA A 17 -0.46 -4.42 -28.82
C ALA A 17 -1.53 -5.29 -29.52
N THR A 18 -1.12 -6.41 -30.12
CA THR A 18 -2.03 -7.42 -30.69
C THR A 18 -1.99 -8.70 -29.85
N PRO A 19 -3.14 -9.29 -29.47
CA PRO A 19 -3.16 -10.58 -28.81
C PRO A 19 -2.85 -11.70 -29.82
N ARG A 20 -1.96 -12.63 -29.44
CA ARG A 20 -1.74 -13.88 -30.17
C ARG A 20 -2.74 -14.93 -29.70
N CYS A 21 -3.34 -15.66 -30.63
CA CYS A 21 -4.05 -16.91 -30.31
C CYS A 21 -3.04 -17.97 -29.83
N ILE A 22 -3.46 -18.82 -28.89
CA ILE A 22 -2.69 -19.97 -28.42
C ILE A 22 -3.11 -21.21 -29.22
N GLU A 23 -2.18 -21.82 -29.95
CA GLU A 23 -2.39 -23.14 -30.55
C GLU A 23 -2.09 -24.23 -29.51
N ALA A 24 -3.08 -25.06 -29.19
CA ALA A 24 -2.91 -26.22 -28.34
C ALA A 24 -2.36 -27.40 -29.16
N ALA A 25 -1.10 -27.77 -28.93
CA ALA A 25 -0.46 -28.87 -29.64
C ALA A 25 -1.06 -30.24 -29.25
N ARG A 26 -1.34 -31.09 -30.25
CA ARG A 26 -1.60 -32.52 -30.02
C ARG A 26 -0.28 -33.23 -29.67
N VAL A 27 -0.21 -33.82 -28.49
CA VAL A 27 0.82 -34.81 -28.13
C VAL A 27 0.21 -36.19 -28.17
N SER A 28 0.83 -37.10 -28.93
CA SER A 28 0.49 -38.52 -28.96
C SER A 28 1.21 -39.27 -27.84
N GLY A 29 0.46 -40.01 -27.02
CA GLY A 29 1.01 -40.96 -26.05
C GLY A 29 0.10 -42.18 -25.96
N GLY A 30 0.66 -43.37 -26.15
CA GLY A 30 -0.03 -44.64 -25.93
C GLY A 30 0.24 -45.18 -24.52
N GLY A 31 -0.59 -46.13 -24.07
CA GLY A 31 -0.39 -46.88 -22.85
C GLY A 31 -1.32 -48.07 -22.80
N GLU A 32 -0.75 -49.28 -22.77
CA GLU A 32 -1.50 -50.51 -22.50
C GLU A 32 -1.99 -50.57 -21.05
N VAL A 33 -3.12 -51.25 -20.84
CA VAL A 33 -3.47 -51.91 -19.58
C VAL A 33 -4.09 -53.27 -19.87
N ASP A 34 -3.50 -54.32 -19.30
CA ASP A 34 -4.05 -55.68 -19.32
C ASP A 34 -5.36 -55.76 -18.51
N SER A 35 -6.23 -56.71 -18.88
CA SER A 35 -7.28 -57.23 -18.00
C SER A 35 -7.67 -58.64 -18.44
N ALA A 36 -7.35 -59.64 -17.61
CA ALA A 36 -7.58 -61.05 -17.90
C ALA A 36 -8.62 -61.67 -16.94
N GLY A 37 -9.61 -62.36 -17.52
CA GLY A 37 -10.24 -63.58 -16.98
C GLY A 37 -11.11 -63.49 -15.71
N ALA A 38 -12.39 -63.84 -15.87
CA ALA A 38 -13.14 -64.63 -14.89
C ALA A 38 -14.35 -65.33 -15.57
N ASP A 39 -14.37 -66.66 -15.53
CA ASP A 39 -15.49 -67.50 -16.01
C ASP A 39 -16.62 -67.64 -14.97
N ALA A 40 -17.85 -67.93 -15.42
CA ALA A 40 -18.73 -68.94 -14.79
C ALA A 40 -19.98 -69.33 -15.63
N ALA A 41 -20.05 -70.62 -16.00
CA ALA A 41 -21.25 -71.49 -16.03
C ALA A 41 -22.54 -71.09 -16.82
N SER A 42 -22.67 -71.65 -18.04
CA SER A 42 -23.59 -72.76 -18.45
C SER A 42 -24.53 -73.42 -17.41
N PRO A 43 -25.48 -74.30 -17.82
CA PRO A 43 -25.87 -74.78 -19.17
C PRO A 43 -27.35 -74.42 -19.47
N GLU A 44 -28.20 -75.03 -20.32
CA GLU A 44 -28.27 -76.23 -21.20
C GLU A 44 -28.80 -75.78 -22.60
N ASP A 45 -29.12 -76.58 -23.64
CA ASP A 45 -29.33 -78.02 -23.84
C ASP A 45 -28.85 -78.45 -25.27
N THR A 46 -29.45 -79.48 -25.89
CA THR A 46 -28.84 -80.32 -26.92
C THR A 46 -29.81 -80.73 -28.04
N ALA A 47 -29.28 -80.88 -29.27
CA ALA A 47 -29.84 -81.76 -30.30
C ALA A 47 -28.77 -82.06 -31.39
N THR A 48 -28.69 -83.30 -31.88
CA THR A 48 -27.60 -83.76 -32.76
C THR A 48 -28.08 -84.63 -33.93
N VAL A 49 -27.67 -84.29 -35.17
CA VAL A 49 -27.37 -85.25 -36.28
C VAL A 49 -28.64 -85.98 -36.84
N VAL A 50 -28.81 -86.46 -38.09
CA VAL A 50 -27.97 -87.24 -39.04
C VAL A 50 -28.40 -87.04 -40.53
N ASP A 51 -27.46 -87.33 -41.45
CA ASP A 51 -27.52 -87.86 -42.83
C ASP A 51 -28.80 -87.96 -43.71
N GLY A 52 -28.58 -87.83 -45.04
CA GLY A 52 -29.49 -88.21 -46.15
C GLY A 52 -29.32 -87.31 -47.38
N VAL A 53 -28.38 -87.58 -48.32
CA VAL A 53 -28.49 -88.47 -49.51
C VAL A 53 -29.55 -88.01 -50.54
N GLU A 54 -29.12 -87.85 -51.80
CA GLU A 54 -29.92 -87.39 -52.95
C GLU A 54 -31.04 -88.36 -53.37
N PRO A 55 -32.00 -87.88 -54.19
CA PRO A 55 -32.23 -88.53 -55.47
C PRO A 55 -32.16 -87.60 -56.69
N THR A 56 -31.94 -88.20 -57.85
CA THR A 56 -31.65 -87.56 -59.14
C THR A 56 -32.88 -87.15 -59.96
N ASP A 57 -32.68 -86.10 -60.77
CA ASP A 57 -33.23 -85.89 -62.13
C ASP A 57 -34.77 -85.94 -62.33
N THR A 58 -35.34 -84.79 -62.71
CA THR A 58 -36.25 -84.77 -63.88
C THR A 58 -36.24 -83.40 -64.56
N ALA A 59 -35.74 -83.33 -65.79
CA ALA A 59 -35.85 -82.12 -66.62
C ALA A 59 -37.30 -81.84 -67.05
N VAL A 60 -37.76 -80.60 -66.85
CA VAL A 60 -39.02 -80.08 -67.41
C VAL A 60 -38.69 -78.97 -68.42
N ALA A 61 -39.43 -78.94 -69.53
CA ALA A 61 -39.24 -78.03 -70.67
C ALA A 61 -39.50 -76.55 -70.29
N PRO A 62 -39.02 -75.56 -71.08
CA PRO A 62 -39.02 -74.16 -70.65
C PRO A 62 -40.44 -73.59 -70.58
N ASP A 63 -40.85 -73.17 -69.38
CA ASP A 63 -42.10 -72.45 -69.20
C ASP A 63 -41.94 -71.02 -69.74
N THR A 64 -42.72 -70.68 -70.77
CA THR A 64 -42.72 -69.36 -71.41
C THR A 64 -43.54 -68.36 -70.60
N ALA A 65 -43.19 -68.18 -69.33
CA ALA A 65 -43.53 -66.98 -68.59
C ALA A 65 -42.89 -65.77 -69.31
N GLY A 66 -43.69 -64.72 -69.54
CA GLY A 66 -43.31 -63.62 -70.42
C GLY A 66 -41.99 -62.96 -70.03
N ALA A 67 -40.97 -63.10 -70.89
CA ALA A 67 -39.74 -62.35 -70.75
C ALA A 67 -40.05 -60.86 -70.94
N CYS A 68 -39.88 -60.08 -69.86
CA CYS A 68 -40.03 -58.63 -69.90
C CYS A 68 -39.06 -58.00 -70.91
N GLU A 69 -39.44 -56.86 -71.49
CA GLU A 69 -38.64 -56.24 -72.55
C GLU A 69 -37.28 -55.73 -71.99
N PRO A 70 -36.23 -55.64 -72.82
CA PRO A 70 -34.94 -55.09 -72.40
C PRO A 70 -35.11 -53.69 -71.77
N GLY A 71 -34.66 -53.53 -70.52
CA GLY A 71 -34.96 -52.34 -69.70
C GLY A 71 -36.15 -52.50 -68.74
N GLN A 72 -36.54 -53.73 -68.41
CA GLN A 72 -37.58 -54.04 -67.42
C GLN A 72 -37.12 -55.14 -66.44
N CYS A 73 -37.52 -55.03 -65.18
CA CYS A 73 -37.40 -56.08 -64.17
C CYS A 73 -38.60 -57.02 -64.22
N SER A 74 -38.36 -58.33 -64.12
CA SER A 74 -39.40 -59.35 -63.91
C SER A 74 -39.62 -59.56 -62.42
N ILE A 75 -40.65 -58.93 -61.85
CA ILE A 75 -40.92 -58.92 -60.41
C ILE A 75 -42.23 -59.64 -60.14
N GLY A 76 -42.14 -60.90 -59.70
CA GLY A 76 -43.29 -61.79 -59.62
C GLY A 76 -43.84 -62.07 -61.02
N ALA A 77 -45.13 -61.79 -61.23
CA ALA A 77 -45.79 -61.90 -62.54
C ALA A 77 -45.86 -60.56 -63.31
N ALA A 78 -45.18 -59.51 -62.84
CA ALA A 78 -45.24 -58.17 -63.43
C ALA A 78 -43.90 -57.76 -64.07
N CYS A 79 -43.98 -57.09 -65.21
CA CYS A 79 -42.85 -56.41 -65.83
C CYS A 79 -42.84 -54.94 -65.41
N VAL A 80 -41.76 -54.52 -64.76
CA VAL A 80 -41.60 -53.19 -64.17
C VAL A 80 -40.50 -52.45 -64.94
N ALA A 81 -40.78 -51.24 -65.44
CA ALA A 81 -39.79 -50.43 -66.16
C ALA A 81 -38.60 -50.04 -65.27
N ASP A 82 -37.40 -49.97 -65.86
CA ASP A 82 -36.19 -49.54 -65.16
C ASP A 82 -36.34 -48.18 -64.47
N GLY A 83 -35.76 -48.05 -63.27
CA GLY A 83 -35.85 -46.84 -62.44
C GLY A 83 -37.20 -46.56 -61.78
N ALA A 84 -38.28 -47.29 -62.12
CA ALA A 84 -39.59 -47.12 -61.50
C ALA A 84 -39.57 -47.50 -60.00
N SER A 85 -40.25 -46.72 -59.16
CA SER A 85 -40.35 -46.98 -57.70
C SER A 85 -41.26 -48.16 -57.37
N ARG A 86 -40.95 -48.85 -56.27
CA ARG A 86 -41.86 -49.83 -55.67
C ARG A 86 -43.08 -49.12 -55.05
N PRO A 87 -44.32 -49.51 -55.38
CA PRO A 87 -45.51 -49.01 -54.72
C PRO A 87 -45.42 -49.21 -53.20
N GLY A 88 -45.64 -48.14 -52.43
CA GLY A 88 -45.55 -48.14 -50.95
C GLY A 88 -44.14 -48.19 -50.36
N LEU A 89 -43.08 -48.27 -51.18
CA LEU A 89 -41.68 -48.27 -50.73
C LEU A 89 -40.82 -47.43 -51.69
N PRO A 90 -40.90 -46.08 -51.62
CA PRO A 90 -40.32 -45.19 -52.64
C PRO A 90 -38.80 -45.33 -52.79
N CYS A 91 -38.10 -45.74 -51.72
CA CYS A 91 -36.66 -46.01 -51.71
C CYS A 91 -36.25 -47.37 -52.28
N GLN A 92 -37.15 -48.05 -52.98
CA GLN A 92 -36.83 -49.23 -53.78
C GLN A 92 -37.19 -48.96 -55.25
N ARG A 93 -36.32 -49.35 -56.17
CA ARG A 93 -36.48 -49.18 -57.62
C ARG A 93 -36.33 -50.51 -58.36
N CYS A 94 -36.92 -50.62 -59.55
CA CYS A 94 -36.39 -51.56 -60.52
C CYS A 94 -34.99 -51.10 -60.96
N ASP A 95 -34.07 -52.06 -61.06
CA ASP A 95 -32.74 -51.92 -61.64
C ASP A 95 -32.56 -53.10 -62.60
N ALA A 96 -32.92 -52.89 -63.87
CA ALA A 96 -32.99 -53.94 -64.87
C ALA A 96 -31.60 -54.46 -65.32
N VAL A 97 -30.52 -53.80 -64.89
CA VAL A 97 -29.14 -54.20 -65.17
C VAL A 97 -28.57 -55.04 -64.03
N ASN A 98 -28.71 -54.58 -62.79
CA ASN A 98 -28.06 -55.18 -61.63
C ASN A 98 -28.96 -56.16 -60.85
N ALA A 99 -30.28 -55.99 -60.91
CA ALA A 99 -31.25 -56.83 -60.19
C ALA A 99 -32.53 -57.14 -61.03
N PRO A 100 -32.42 -57.70 -62.25
CA PRO A 100 -33.54 -57.87 -63.19
C PRO A 100 -34.69 -58.80 -62.73
N ARG A 101 -34.62 -59.37 -61.52
CA ARG A 101 -35.65 -60.23 -60.92
C ARG A 101 -36.13 -59.76 -59.54
N GLY A 102 -35.86 -58.52 -59.15
CA GLY A 102 -36.22 -58.00 -57.83
C GLY A 102 -36.24 -56.47 -57.75
N TRP A 103 -36.42 -55.98 -56.53
CA TRP A 103 -36.32 -54.56 -56.20
C TRP A 103 -34.92 -54.26 -55.64
N SER A 104 -34.23 -53.29 -56.23
CA SER A 104 -32.99 -52.73 -55.69
C SER A 104 -33.29 -51.56 -54.74
N ALA A 105 -32.40 -51.30 -53.79
CA ALA A 105 -32.40 -50.03 -53.07
C ALA A 105 -32.17 -48.85 -54.05
N ARG A 106 -32.80 -47.71 -53.77
CA ARG A 106 -32.35 -46.41 -54.29
C ARG A 106 -31.08 -45.97 -53.57
N ASP A 107 -30.31 -45.13 -54.24
CA ASP A 107 -29.07 -44.58 -53.72
C ASP A 107 -29.34 -43.74 -52.46
N ASN A 108 -28.40 -43.72 -51.52
CA ASN A 108 -28.59 -43.00 -50.25
C ASN A 108 -28.72 -41.48 -50.49
N GLY A 109 -29.58 -40.81 -49.73
CA GLY A 109 -29.84 -39.37 -49.85
C GLY A 109 -30.83 -38.98 -50.95
N VAL A 110 -31.34 -39.92 -51.75
CA VAL A 110 -32.46 -39.63 -52.67
C VAL A 110 -33.71 -39.27 -51.86
N ALA A 111 -34.34 -38.13 -52.17
CA ALA A 111 -35.53 -37.66 -51.47
C ALA A 111 -36.71 -38.66 -51.60
N CYS A 112 -37.46 -38.83 -50.50
CA CYS A 112 -38.59 -39.73 -50.41
C CYS A 112 -39.64 -39.19 -49.42
N ASP A 113 -40.77 -39.89 -49.36
CA ASP A 113 -41.89 -39.62 -48.45
C ASP A 113 -42.11 -40.89 -47.62
N ASP A 114 -41.99 -40.80 -46.30
CA ASP A 114 -42.26 -41.87 -45.33
C ASP A 114 -43.68 -41.78 -44.73
N SER A 115 -44.44 -40.75 -45.13
CA SER A 115 -45.77 -40.41 -44.66
C SER A 115 -45.87 -40.04 -43.18
N ASP A 116 -44.76 -39.71 -42.51
CA ASP A 116 -44.76 -39.06 -41.19
C ASP A 116 -44.71 -37.52 -41.35
N PRO A 117 -45.78 -36.77 -41.01
CA PRO A 117 -45.80 -35.32 -41.17
C PRO A 117 -44.88 -34.58 -40.18
N CYS A 118 -44.25 -35.27 -39.22
CA CYS A 118 -43.20 -34.69 -38.38
C CYS A 118 -41.80 -34.72 -39.05
N THR A 119 -41.66 -35.37 -40.22
CA THR A 119 -40.41 -35.51 -40.98
C THR A 119 -40.56 -34.92 -42.40
N PRO A 120 -40.66 -33.59 -42.55
CA PRO A 120 -40.90 -32.94 -43.85
C PRO A 120 -39.74 -33.07 -44.85
N THR A 121 -38.60 -33.64 -44.43
CA THR A 121 -37.44 -33.92 -45.27
C THR A 121 -36.93 -35.34 -45.00
N SER A 122 -37.45 -36.32 -45.74
CA SER A 122 -37.03 -37.71 -45.65
C SER A 122 -36.21 -38.13 -46.88
N SER A 123 -35.26 -39.04 -46.66
CA SER A 123 -34.33 -39.50 -47.69
C SER A 123 -34.07 -41.00 -47.60
N CYS A 124 -33.59 -41.59 -48.70
CA CYS A 124 -33.31 -43.01 -48.74
C CYS A 124 -32.04 -43.35 -47.94
N ALA A 125 -32.14 -44.39 -47.12
CA ALA A 125 -31.00 -45.02 -46.45
C ALA A 125 -31.16 -46.54 -46.54
N ALA A 126 -30.19 -47.22 -47.18
CA ALA A 126 -30.16 -48.68 -47.32
C ALA A 126 -31.46 -49.31 -47.90
N GLY A 127 -32.20 -48.57 -48.72
CA GLY A 127 -33.46 -49.03 -49.32
C GLY A 127 -34.73 -48.82 -48.48
N ALA A 128 -34.61 -48.24 -47.28
CA ALA A 128 -35.72 -47.65 -46.53
C ALA A 128 -35.80 -46.13 -46.80
N CYS A 129 -36.99 -45.54 -46.61
CA CYS A 129 -37.14 -44.09 -46.48
C CYS A 129 -37.01 -43.75 -44.99
N VAL A 130 -36.18 -42.77 -44.66
CA VAL A 130 -35.96 -42.31 -43.28
C VAL A 130 -35.97 -40.79 -43.20
N GLY A 131 -36.71 -40.26 -42.23
CA GLY A 131 -36.72 -38.86 -41.87
C GLY A 131 -36.07 -38.60 -40.51
N GLU A 132 -35.41 -37.46 -40.38
CA GLU A 132 -34.92 -36.99 -39.08
C GLU A 132 -35.99 -36.09 -38.44
N ARG A 133 -36.51 -36.53 -37.29
CA ARG A 133 -37.49 -35.80 -36.50
C ARG A 133 -36.78 -34.88 -35.50
N ASP A 134 -37.31 -33.67 -35.28
CA ASP A 134 -36.79 -32.74 -34.26
C ASP A 134 -36.68 -33.45 -32.89
N PRO A 135 -35.54 -33.36 -32.18
CA PRO A 135 -35.33 -34.05 -30.90
C PRO A 135 -36.38 -33.76 -29.82
N VAL A 136 -36.86 -32.52 -29.73
CA VAL A 136 -37.92 -32.10 -28.77
C VAL A 136 -39.24 -32.82 -29.07
N CYS A 137 -39.42 -33.22 -30.32
CA CYS A 137 -40.66 -33.78 -30.87
C CYS A 137 -40.59 -35.31 -31.03
N ALA A 138 -39.39 -35.88 -30.89
CA ALA A 138 -39.14 -37.30 -30.69
C ALA A 138 -39.25 -37.70 -29.20
N ALA A 139 -38.81 -36.83 -28.28
CA ALA A 139 -38.90 -37.05 -26.84
C ALA A 139 -39.22 -35.72 -26.09
N PRO A 140 -40.50 -35.32 -26.01
CA PRO A 140 -40.88 -34.10 -25.31
C PRO A 140 -40.52 -34.17 -23.82
N PRO A 141 -39.90 -33.13 -23.24
CA PRO A 141 -39.58 -33.09 -21.82
C PRO A 141 -40.84 -32.90 -20.98
N SER A 142 -40.77 -33.17 -19.68
CA SER A 142 -41.93 -33.26 -18.77
C SER A 142 -42.76 -31.97 -18.57
N CYS A 143 -42.34 -30.85 -19.16
CA CYS A 143 -43.12 -29.61 -19.24
C CYS A 143 -43.82 -29.41 -20.60
N VAL A 144 -43.91 -30.42 -21.47
CA VAL A 144 -44.55 -30.36 -22.78
C VAL A 144 -45.67 -31.41 -22.89
N ASP A 145 -46.92 -30.94 -23.02
CA ASP A 145 -48.14 -31.76 -23.06
C ASP A 145 -48.52 -32.24 -24.48
N ARG A 146 -48.06 -31.54 -25.53
CA ARG A 146 -48.48 -31.85 -26.92
C ARG A 146 -47.43 -31.53 -27.96
N VAL A 147 -47.40 -32.39 -28.99
CA VAL A 147 -46.71 -32.24 -30.27
C VAL A 147 -47.75 -32.40 -31.39
N ASP A 148 -48.28 -31.31 -31.93
CA ASP A 148 -49.20 -31.33 -33.09
C ASP A 148 -48.42 -31.10 -34.40
N CYS A 149 -48.04 -32.17 -35.11
CA CYS A 149 -47.39 -32.09 -36.43
C CYS A 149 -48.39 -31.85 -37.60
N GLY A 150 -49.44 -31.05 -37.39
CA GLY A 150 -50.53 -30.88 -38.37
C GLY A 150 -50.16 -30.15 -39.67
N SER A 151 -48.92 -29.68 -39.80
CA SER A 151 -48.48 -28.76 -40.86
C SER A 151 -47.00 -28.89 -41.27
N GLY A 152 -46.30 -29.97 -40.88
CA GLY A 152 -44.85 -30.08 -41.07
C GLY A 152 -44.00 -29.31 -40.06
N VAL A 153 -44.64 -28.58 -39.13
CA VAL A 153 -44.00 -27.86 -38.02
C VAL A 153 -44.36 -28.56 -36.71
N CYS A 154 -43.38 -28.77 -35.84
CA CYS A 154 -43.64 -29.28 -34.49
C CYS A 154 -44.22 -28.18 -33.60
N VAL A 155 -45.52 -28.27 -33.29
CA VAL A 155 -46.19 -27.34 -32.37
C VAL A 155 -46.13 -27.89 -30.94
N VAL A 156 -45.23 -27.29 -30.15
CA VAL A 156 -45.01 -27.58 -28.72
C VAL A 156 -46.07 -26.87 -27.87
N THR A 157 -46.84 -27.62 -27.07
CA THR A 157 -47.71 -27.06 -26.02
C THR A 157 -47.09 -27.26 -24.65
N VAL A 158 -46.88 -26.16 -23.91
CA VAL A 158 -46.24 -26.19 -22.58
C VAL A 158 -47.27 -26.49 -21.48
N VAL A 159 -46.90 -27.34 -20.52
CA VAL A 159 -47.70 -27.73 -19.34
C VAL A 159 -48.00 -26.52 -18.47
N SER A 160 -49.24 -26.43 -17.98
CA SER A 160 -49.67 -25.37 -17.06
C SER A 160 -48.82 -25.35 -15.78
N GLY A 161 -48.10 -24.25 -15.55
CA GLY A 161 -47.23 -24.05 -14.39
C GLY A 161 -45.72 -24.18 -14.65
N ALA A 162 -45.31 -24.48 -15.89
CA ALA A 162 -43.91 -24.47 -16.32
C ALA A 162 -43.71 -23.61 -17.58
N CYS A 163 -42.48 -23.17 -17.82
CA CYS A 163 -42.03 -22.57 -19.08
C CYS A 163 -41.05 -23.52 -19.78
N PHE A 164 -41.04 -23.51 -21.11
CA PHE A 164 -40.09 -24.25 -21.93
C PHE A 164 -39.18 -23.26 -22.67
N ILE A 165 -37.99 -23.00 -22.13
CA ILE A 165 -37.10 -21.93 -22.58
C ILE A 165 -35.71 -22.52 -22.88
N ASP A 166 -35.15 -22.22 -24.05
CA ASP A 166 -33.84 -22.70 -24.50
C ASP A 166 -33.69 -24.24 -24.37
N GLY A 167 -34.74 -24.98 -24.74
CA GLY A 167 -34.79 -26.45 -24.64
C GLY A 167 -34.99 -27.02 -23.23
N SER A 168 -35.13 -26.17 -22.21
CA SER A 168 -35.17 -26.56 -20.80
C SER A 168 -36.50 -26.23 -20.12
N CYS A 169 -36.93 -27.10 -19.19
CA CYS A 169 -38.13 -26.90 -18.38
C CYS A 169 -37.84 -26.07 -17.12
N TRP A 170 -38.57 -24.98 -16.94
CA TRP A 170 -38.47 -24.09 -15.77
C TRP A 170 -39.78 -24.04 -15.00
N ALA A 171 -39.74 -24.18 -13.68
CA ALA A 171 -40.92 -24.04 -12.82
C ALA A 171 -41.35 -22.56 -12.72
N THR A 172 -42.66 -22.30 -12.55
CA THR A 172 -43.17 -20.93 -12.32
C THR A 172 -42.44 -20.24 -11.18
N GLY A 173 -41.95 -19.02 -11.43
CA GLY A 173 -41.20 -18.20 -10.47
C GLY A 173 -39.68 -18.49 -10.42
N ALA A 174 -39.21 -19.56 -11.06
CA ALA A 174 -37.78 -19.83 -11.20
C ALA A 174 -37.08 -18.67 -11.92
N ALA A 175 -35.92 -18.28 -11.41
CA ALA A 175 -35.09 -17.22 -11.95
C ALA A 175 -34.16 -17.73 -13.05
N ARG A 176 -33.83 -16.87 -14.02
CA ARG A 176 -32.82 -17.14 -15.03
C ARG A 176 -31.44 -17.21 -14.39
N PRO A 177 -30.63 -18.26 -14.62
CA PRO A 177 -29.24 -18.30 -14.15
C PRO A 177 -28.46 -17.05 -14.59
N GLY A 178 -27.80 -16.39 -13.62
CA GLY A 178 -27.06 -15.14 -13.84
C GLY A 178 -27.91 -13.89 -14.14
N GLN A 179 -29.24 -13.99 -14.19
CA GLN A 179 -30.15 -12.87 -14.45
C GLN A 179 -31.41 -12.98 -13.55
N PRO A 180 -31.29 -12.75 -12.22
CA PRO A 180 -32.38 -13.03 -11.26
C PRO A 180 -33.63 -12.15 -11.44
N CYS A 181 -33.53 -11.08 -12.23
CA CYS A 181 -34.63 -10.22 -12.66
C CYS A 181 -35.29 -10.65 -13.97
N GLN A 182 -35.08 -11.90 -14.36
CA GLN A 182 -35.82 -12.59 -15.40
C GLN A 182 -36.35 -13.90 -14.82
N ARG A 183 -37.65 -14.18 -14.97
CA ARG A 183 -38.30 -15.33 -14.34
C ARG A 183 -39.26 -16.05 -15.29
N CYS A 184 -39.47 -17.34 -15.04
CA CYS A 184 -40.52 -18.10 -15.70
C CYS A 184 -41.91 -17.64 -15.19
N ARG A 185 -42.70 -17.04 -16.08
CA ARG A 185 -44.12 -16.71 -15.84
C ARG A 185 -44.97 -17.20 -17.03
N PRO A 186 -45.42 -18.46 -17.04
CA PRO A 186 -46.04 -19.07 -18.21
C PRO A 186 -47.44 -18.54 -18.54
N GLN A 187 -47.99 -17.66 -17.70
CA GLN A 187 -49.22 -16.90 -17.96
C GLN A 187 -48.97 -15.61 -18.78
N LEU A 188 -47.71 -15.23 -18.99
CA LEU A 188 -47.31 -14.05 -19.77
C LEU A 188 -46.45 -14.47 -20.96
N ASP A 189 -45.45 -15.32 -20.72
CA ASP A 189 -44.65 -15.95 -21.77
C ASP A 189 -44.26 -17.38 -21.31
N PRO A 190 -44.79 -18.44 -21.96
CA PRO A 190 -44.43 -19.82 -21.66
C PRO A 190 -43.17 -20.31 -22.40
N LEU A 191 -42.65 -19.54 -23.37
CA LEU A 191 -41.49 -19.91 -24.20
C LEU A 191 -40.26 -19.01 -23.99
N GLY A 192 -40.42 -17.89 -23.29
CA GLY A 192 -39.38 -16.91 -23.01
C GLY A 192 -39.32 -16.44 -21.56
N TRP A 193 -38.26 -15.69 -21.24
CA TRP A 193 -38.01 -15.16 -19.92
C TRP A 193 -38.78 -13.86 -19.68
N THR A 194 -39.68 -13.83 -18.69
CA THR A 194 -40.39 -12.60 -18.34
C THR A 194 -39.50 -11.67 -17.52
N VAL A 195 -39.42 -10.41 -17.93
CA VAL A 195 -38.69 -9.33 -17.26
C VAL A 195 -39.36 -8.87 -15.97
N GLU A 196 -38.58 -8.76 -14.90
CA GLU A 196 -39.00 -8.14 -13.63
C GLU A 196 -38.67 -6.65 -13.58
N VAL A 197 -39.61 -5.86 -13.07
CA VAL A 197 -39.51 -4.39 -12.93
C VAL A 197 -39.59 -3.91 -11.47
N ALA A 198 -39.68 -4.86 -10.53
CA ALA A 198 -39.66 -4.63 -9.09
C ALA A 198 -39.37 -5.97 -8.37
N GLY A 199 -39.10 -5.91 -7.06
CA GLY A 199 -38.78 -7.08 -6.23
C GLY A 199 -37.29 -7.22 -5.97
N SER A 200 -36.93 -7.97 -4.92
CA SER A 200 -35.55 -8.19 -4.52
C SER A 200 -34.83 -9.19 -5.41
N CYS A 201 -33.52 -9.01 -5.51
CA CYS A 201 -32.60 -9.89 -6.24
C CYS A 201 -31.24 -9.91 -5.52
N ASP A 202 -30.20 -10.27 -6.27
CA ASP A 202 -28.79 -10.33 -5.87
C ASP A 202 -28.03 -10.07 -7.19
N ASP A 203 -27.27 -8.97 -7.31
CA ASP A 203 -26.53 -8.66 -8.54
C ASP A 203 -25.10 -9.24 -8.54
N GLY A 204 -24.66 -9.80 -7.41
CA GLY A 204 -23.36 -10.42 -7.21
C GLY A 204 -22.23 -9.47 -6.78
N ASP A 205 -22.45 -8.14 -6.75
CA ASP A 205 -21.49 -7.21 -6.14
C ASP A 205 -21.67 -7.17 -4.61
N ALA A 206 -20.76 -7.81 -3.88
CA ALA A 206 -20.76 -7.78 -2.40
C ALA A 206 -20.62 -6.34 -1.82
N CYS A 207 -20.26 -5.36 -2.66
CA CYS A 207 -20.21 -3.93 -2.34
C CYS A 207 -21.46 -3.14 -2.72
N THR A 208 -22.58 -3.83 -3.01
CA THR A 208 -23.93 -3.23 -3.04
C THR A 208 -24.84 -3.77 -1.94
N LEU A 209 -25.97 -3.10 -1.75
CA LEU A 209 -27.02 -3.41 -0.77
C LEU A 209 -28.39 -3.12 -1.39
N ASN A 210 -29.47 -3.64 -0.79
CA ASN A 210 -30.86 -3.35 -1.19
C ASN A 210 -31.20 -3.69 -2.66
N ASP A 211 -30.50 -4.68 -3.23
CA ASP A 211 -30.61 -5.19 -4.59
C ASP A 211 -32.06 -5.38 -5.09
N THR A 212 -32.43 -4.60 -6.11
CA THR A 212 -33.78 -4.62 -6.70
C THR A 212 -33.77 -4.73 -8.22
N CYS A 213 -34.83 -5.34 -8.75
CA CYS A 213 -35.03 -5.50 -10.19
C CYS A 213 -35.51 -4.21 -10.85
N VAL A 214 -34.66 -3.61 -11.68
CA VAL A 214 -34.96 -2.41 -12.46
C VAL A 214 -34.85 -2.74 -13.95
N ALA A 215 -36.01 -2.88 -14.60
CA ALA A 215 -36.13 -3.20 -16.03
C ALA A 215 -35.35 -4.45 -16.49
N GLY A 216 -35.44 -5.55 -15.72
CA GLY A 216 -34.84 -6.84 -16.05
C GLY A 216 -33.37 -7.01 -15.66
N VAL A 217 -32.77 -5.97 -15.08
CA VAL A 217 -31.41 -5.95 -14.53
C VAL A 217 -31.52 -5.85 -13.02
N CYS A 218 -30.75 -6.65 -12.27
CA CYS A 218 -30.61 -6.46 -10.83
C CYS A 218 -29.65 -5.31 -10.57
N LYS A 219 -29.96 -4.46 -9.59
CA LYS A 219 -29.11 -3.35 -9.17
C LYS A 219 -29.22 -3.16 -7.67
N GLY A 220 -28.11 -3.24 -6.97
CA GLY A 220 -27.99 -2.72 -5.61
C GLY A 220 -27.61 -1.23 -5.56
N GLU A 221 -27.83 -0.65 -4.40
CA GLU A 221 -27.30 0.65 -3.97
C GLU A 221 -25.86 0.45 -3.51
N ARG A 222 -24.91 1.30 -3.93
CA ARG A 222 -23.50 1.18 -3.51
C ARG A 222 -23.40 1.29 -1.99
N LYS A 223 -22.73 0.32 -1.38
CA LYS A 223 -22.39 0.36 0.04
C LYS A 223 -21.58 1.61 0.35
N ASP A 224 -22.03 2.35 1.34
CA ASP A 224 -21.29 3.49 1.90
C ASP A 224 -20.11 2.97 2.74
N CYS A 225 -18.97 3.63 2.57
CA CYS A 225 -17.70 3.33 3.24
C CYS A 225 -16.96 4.61 3.66
N ASP A 226 -17.58 5.79 3.63
CA ASP A 226 -16.96 7.06 4.06
C ASP A 226 -16.65 7.01 5.58
N ASP A 227 -15.36 6.91 5.96
CA ASP A 227 -14.93 6.94 7.37
C ASP A 227 -14.86 8.37 7.98
N HIS A 228 -15.17 9.38 7.17
CA HIS A 228 -15.15 10.81 7.46
C HIS A 228 -13.74 11.37 7.75
N VAL A 229 -12.66 10.66 7.34
CA VAL A 229 -11.27 11.14 7.43
C VAL A 229 -10.85 11.80 6.10
N PRO A 230 -10.64 13.12 6.01
CA PRO A 230 -10.42 13.81 4.71
C PRO A 230 -9.11 13.48 3.95
N CYS A 231 -8.34 12.50 4.40
CA CYS A 231 -7.08 12.04 3.81
C CYS A 231 -7.02 10.52 3.58
N THR A 232 -8.09 9.78 3.84
CA THR A 232 -8.29 8.41 3.35
C THR A 232 -8.90 8.41 1.95
N GLY A 233 -8.72 7.30 1.24
CA GLY A 233 -9.49 6.94 0.05
C GLY A 233 -10.35 5.73 0.38
N ASP A 234 -11.66 5.95 0.47
CA ASP A 234 -12.61 4.89 0.79
C ASP A 234 -12.88 4.00 -0.41
N THR A 235 -12.71 2.69 -0.19
CA THR A 235 -13.01 1.66 -1.17
C THR A 235 -13.80 0.54 -0.54
N CYS A 236 -14.54 -0.21 -1.35
CA CYS A 236 -15.09 -1.49 -0.94
C CYS A 236 -14.51 -2.59 -1.83
N SER A 237 -14.06 -3.68 -1.21
CA SER A 237 -13.62 -4.91 -1.87
C SER A 237 -14.22 -6.10 -1.13
N ASP A 238 -14.78 -7.06 -1.87
CA ASP A 238 -15.36 -8.30 -1.32
C ASP A 238 -16.38 -8.06 -0.18
N GLY A 239 -17.07 -6.93 -0.23
CA GLY A 239 -18.04 -6.47 0.79
C GLY A 239 -17.44 -5.88 2.06
N ALA A 240 -16.12 -5.84 2.22
CA ALA A 240 -15.43 -5.09 3.26
C ALA A 240 -15.14 -3.66 2.81
N CYS A 241 -15.27 -2.68 3.72
CA CYS A 241 -14.73 -1.34 3.49
C CYS A 241 -13.23 -1.35 3.80
N ALA A 242 -12.45 -0.62 3.01
CA ALA A 242 -11.03 -0.41 3.18
C ALA A 242 -10.72 1.08 2.97
N HIS A 243 -10.14 1.68 4.00
CA HIS A 243 -9.82 3.10 4.08
C HIS A 243 -8.29 3.21 4.05
N VAL A 244 -7.74 3.80 3.00
CA VAL A 244 -6.28 3.82 2.75
C VAL A 244 -5.81 5.26 2.67
N VAL A 245 -4.77 5.64 3.42
CA VAL A 245 -4.23 7.01 3.38
C VAL A 245 -3.78 7.35 1.95
N LEU A 246 -4.17 8.53 1.47
CA LEU A 246 -3.91 8.96 0.09
C LEU A 246 -2.40 9.21 -0.15
N PRO A 247 -1.88 9.01 -1.39
CA PRO A 247 -0.43 8.98 -1.66
C PRO A 247 0.39 10.23 -1.29
N ASP A 248 -0.25 11.38 -1.12
CA ASP A 248 0.40 12.67 -0.81
C ASP A 248 0.06 13.13 0.63
N LYS A 249 -0.32 12.22 1.52
CA LYS A 249 -0.90 12.50 2.85
C LYS A 249 -0.35 11.57 3.93
N CYS A 250 -0.50 12.00 5.18
CA CYS A 250 -0.37 11.17 6.37
C CYS A 250 -1.61 11.37 7.27
N TYR A 251 -1.94 10.35 8.05
CA TYR A 251 -3.00 10.37 9.06
C TYR A 251 -2.40 9.98 10.41
N ILE A 252 -1.94 10.99 11.17
CA ILE A 252 -1.14 10.83 12.38
C ILE A 252 -1.96 11.38 13.55
N ASP A 253 -2.06 10.63 14.66
CA ASP A 253 -2.83 10.98 15.86
C ASP A 253 -4.29 11.44 15.62
N GLY A 254 -4.91 10.96 14.53
CA GLY A 254 -6.28 11.34 14.13
C GLY A 254 -6.39 12.63 13.31
N VAL A 255 -5.27 13.18 12.83
CA VAL A 255 -5.21 14.42 12.05
C VAL A 255 -4.59 14.16 10.68
N CYS A 256 -5.14 14.81 9.65
CA CYS A 256 -4.66 14.73 8.28
C CYS A 256 -3.55 15.77 8.00
N TYR A 257 -2.38 15.30 7.60
CA TYR A 257 -1.22 16.10 7.19
C TYR A 257 -0.94 15.89 5.70
N SER A 258 -0.37 16.90 5.03
CA SER A 258 0.16 16.74 3.65
C SER A 258 1.64 16.39 3.66
N GLU A 259 2.13 15.75 2.60
CA GLU A 259 3.57 15.49 2.36
C GLU A 259 4.43 16.71 2.73
N GLY A 260 5.47 16.50 3.52
CA GLY A 260 6.41 17.54 3.96
C GLY A 260 5.86 18.53 4.98
N GLN A 261 4.61 18.40 5.43
CA GLN A 261 4.07 19.22 6.51
C GLN A 261 4.73 18.83 7.84
N GLU A 262 5.18 19.84 8.58
CA GLU A 262 5.85 19.69 9.87
C GLU A 262 4.86 19.40 11.01
N GLY A 263 5.35 18.72 12.06
CA GLY A 263 4.64 18.58 13.34
C GLY A 263 4.58 19.87 14.18
N GLU A 264 4.16 19.75 15.43
CA GLU A 264 4.06 20.89 16.35
C GLU A 264 5.46 21.47 16.69
N PRO A 265 5.66 22.80 16.73
CA PRO A 265 6.94 23.40 17.10
C PRO A 265 7.36 23.08 18.56
N PRO A 266 8.65 22.82 18.83
CA PRO A 266 9.78 22.85 17.89
C PRO A 266 9.88 21.56 17.06
N SER A 267 9.67 21.69 15.75
CA SER A 267 9.39 20.54 14.91
C SER A 267 10.65 19.97 14.26
N CYS A 268 10.93 18.70 14.58
CA CYS A 268 11.92 17.88 13.91
C CYS A 268 11.32 16.62 13.28
N VAL A 269 10.03 16.67 12.96
CA VAL A 269 9.28 15.61 12.28
C VAL A 269 8.44 16.17 11.14
N VAL A 270 8.27 15.35 10.10
CA VAL A 270 7.44 15.65 8.92
C VAL A 270 6.53 14.49 8.58
N CYS A 271 5.43 14.79 7.90
CA CYS A 271 4.66 13.79 7.17
C CYS A 271 5.45 13.29 5.96
N ASP A 272 5.87 12.02 6.01
CA ASP A 272 6.38 11.25 4.87
C ASP A 272 5.34 10.18 4.49
N PRO A 273 4.72 10.24 3.29
CA PRO A 273 3.77 9.23 2.84
C PRO A 273 4.32 7.79 2.73
N ALA A 274 5.63 7.58 2.89
CA ALA A 274 6.21 6.25 3.04
C ALA A 274 5.88 5.57 4.39
N GLU A 275 5.68 6.36 5.46
CA GLU A 275 5.27 5.90 6.81
C GLU A 275 4.01 6.66 7.26
N PRO A 276 2.87 6.51 6.54
CA PRO A 276 1.77 7.49 6.54
C PRO A 276 0.92 7.53 7.82
N THR A 277 1.25 6.75 8.85
CA THR A 277 0.58 6.73 10.17
C THR A 277 1.41 7.34 11.30
N ASP A 278 2.69 7.62 11.05
CA ASP A 278 3.67 7.98 12.07
C ASP A 278 4.51 9.19 11.64
N TRP A 279 5.23 9.78 12.60
CA TRP A 279 6.06 10.95 12.37
C TRP A 279 7.48 10.56 11.91
N THR A 280 7.87 10.97 10.70
CA THR A 280 9.23 10.72 10.18
C THR A 280 10.18 11.82 10.63
N ALA A 281 11.28 11.41 11.29
CA ALA A 281 12.33 12.33 11.75
C ALA A 281 13.01 13.05 10.59
N ARG A 282 13.03 14.38 10.62
CA ARG A 282 13.67 15.22 9.60
C ARG A 282 15.13 15.53 9.94
N GLN A 283 15.83 16.13 8.99
CA GLN A 283 17.21 16.61 9.14
C GLN A 283 17.29 18.08 8.71
N GLY A 284 18.15 18.85 9.36
CA GLY A 284 18.29 20.29 9.14
C GLY A 284 18.21 21.09 10.44
N SER A 285 18.11 22.41 10.32
CA SER A 285 17.95 23.32 11.46
C SER A 285 16.53 23.33 12.01
N CYS A 286 16.41 23.59 13.31
CA CYS A 286 15.18 23.91 14.00
C CYS A 286 15.37 25.18 14.85
N ASP A 287 14.49 25.40 15.82
CA ASP A 287 14.51 26.47 16.83
C ASP A 287 13.71 25.91 18.00
N ASP A 288 14.36 25.48 19.09
CA ASP A 288 13.68 25.01 20.31
C ASP A 288 13.29 26.14 21.28
N HIS A 289 13.68 27.37 20.92
CA HIS A 289 13.59 28.60 21.70
C HIS A 289 14.43 28.62 23.00
N ASP A 290 15.33 27.67 23.24
CA ASP A 290 16.32 27.77 24.31
C ASP A 290 17.56 28.56 23.84
N ALA A 291 17.65 29.81 24.28
CA ALA A 291 18.81 30.67 23.99
C ALA A 291 20.14 30.15 24.59
N CYS A 292 20.13 29.06 25.38
CA CYS A 292 21.34 28.33 25.73
C CYS A 292 22.00 27.59 24.57
N THR A 293 21.30 27.32 23.47
CA THR A 293 21.78 26.40 22.43
C THR A 293 21.80 27.00 21.01
N ASP A 294 22.90 26.78 20.28
CA ASP A 294 23.07 27.16 18.87
C ASP A 294 24.24 26.33 18.26
N PRO A 295 24.12 25.80 17.02
CA PRO A 295 22.92 25.74 16.19
C PRO A 295 21.99 24.60 16.59
N ASP A 296 20.69 24.91 16.62
CA ASP A 296 19.61 23.94 16.80
C ASP A 296 19.44 23.04 15.57
N ILE A 297 19.62 21.73 15.77
CA ILE A 297 19.66 20.73 14.70
C ILE A 297 18.75 19.54 15.04
N CYS A 298 17.97 19.10 14.06
CA CYS A 298 17.11 17.93 14.21
C CYS A 298 17.91 16.63 14.35
N THR A 299 17.75 15.96 15.50
CA THR A 299 18.41 14.70 15.85
C THR A 299 17.37 13.72 16.38
N ASP A 300 17.26 12.54 15.77
CA ASP A 300 16.32 11.46 16.15
C ASP A 300 14.86 11.90 16.39
N GLY A 301 14.41 12.93 15.65
CA GLY A 301 13.05 13.49 15.71
C GLY A 301 12.86 14.61 16.75
N GLY A 302 13.82 14.83 17.64
CA GLY A 302 13.88 15.99 18.53
C GLY A 302 14.66 17.16 17.92
N CYS A 303 14.33 18.38 18.35
CA CYS A 303 15.23 19.51 18.17
C CYS A 303 16.24 19.52 19.33
N VAL A 304 17.53 19.70 19.02
CA VAL A 304 18.61 19.86 19.99
C VAL A 304 19.68 20.77 19.43
N GLY A 305 20.14 21.77 20.19
CA GLY A 305 21.37 22.50 19.87
C GLY A 305 22.53 22.16 20.79
N ALA A 306 23.67 22.82 20.57
CA ALA A 306 24.88 22.71 21.40
C ALA A 306 25.01 23.94 22.30
N LEU A 307 25.49 23.77 23.54
CA LEU A 307 25.61 24.88 24.50
C LEU A 307 26.48 26.01 23.94
N VAL A 308 25.96 27.24 24.00
CA VAL A 308 26.67 28.46 23.65
C VAL A 308 27.69 28.76 24.75
N GLN A 309 28.96 28.39 24.52
CA GLN A 309 30.10 28.76 25.37
C GLN A 309 30.88 29.90 24.71
N LEU A 310 31.06 31.02 25.42
CA LEU A 310 31.82 32.20 24.95
C LEU A 310 33.22 32.30 25.57
N ASP A 311 33.43 31.64 26.71
CA ASP A 311 34.66 31.53 27.50
C ASP A 311 35.39 30.19 27.26
N ALA A 312 36.60 30.03 27.82
CA ALA A 312 37.43 28.84 27.61
C ALA A 312 37.21 27.76 28.69
N GLU A 313 36.56 26.67 28.31
CA GLU A 313 36.11 25.59 29.21
C GLU A 313 36.98 24.31 29.15
N PRO A 314 37.06 23.48 30.22
CA PRO A 314 36.38 23.62 31.51
C PRO A 314 37.15 24.52 32.50
N ASN A 315 36.54 25.62 32.97
CA ASN A 315 37.18 26.57 33.88
C ASN A 315 36.62 26.60 35.33
N ASP A 316 35.63 25.76 35.63
CA ASP A 316 34.96 25.45 36.93
C ASP A 316 35.80 25.45 38.24
N THR A 317 37.15 25.44 38.17
CA THR A 317 38.03 25.14 39.30
C THR A 317 39.26 26.05 39.39
N VAL A 318 39.81 26.18 40.60
CA VAL A 318 40.97 27.06 40.92
C VAL A 318 42.23 26.73 40.10
N ASP A 319 42.35 25.47 39.67
CA ASP A 319 43.46 24.95 38.86
C ASP A 319 43.12 24.88 37.35
N GLY A 320 41.85 24.97 36.97
CA GLY A 320 41.36 24.94 35.57
C GLY A 320 41.04 26.31 34.95
N TYR A 321 41.06 27.37 35.75
CA TYR A 321 40.73 28.75 35.38
C TYR A 321 41.27 29.26 34.03
N GLU A 322 40.50 30.14 33.37
CA GLU A 322 40.97 30.86 32.18
C GLU A 322 41.98 31.97 32.56
N LEU A 323 43.19 31.91 32.00
CA LEU A 323 44.24 32.92 32.21
C LEU A 323 44.04 34.12 31.25
N LEU A 324 43.40 35.17 31.75
CA LEU A 324 43.13 36.41 31.01
C LEU A 324 44.40 37.23 30.72
N GLY A 325 45.42 37.13 31.59
CA GLY A 325 46.72 37.77 31.35
C GLY A 325 47.65 37.76 32.56
N ALA A 326 48.93 38.05 32.33
CA ALA A 326 49.93 38.09 33.39
C ALA A 326 50.71 39.42 33.37
N ALA A 327 50.89 40.02 34.55
CA ALA A 327 51.83 41.12 34.72
C ALA A 327 53.27 40.63 34.46
N THR A 328 53.90 41.16 33.41
CA THR A 328 55.33 40.95 33.17
C THR A 328 56.16 41.97 33.95
N VAL A 329 57.42 41.62 34.22
CA VAL A 329 58.31 42.36 35.13
C VAL A 329 58.72 43.76 34.59
N ASP A 330 58.38 44.07 33.34
CA ASP A 330 58.78 45.30 32.62
C ASP A 330 57.65 46.35 32.52
N LEU A 331 56.45 46.05 33.05
CA LEU A 331 55.26 46.88 32.88
C LEU A 331 55.13 48.02 33.91
N VAL A 332 55.97 49.04 33.75
CA VAL A 332 55.96 50.26 34.58
C VAL A 332 54.74 51.17 34.30
N THR A 333 54.05 51.01 33.15
CA THR A 333 53.04 51.99 32.67
C THR A 333 51.72 51.41 32.15
N ALA A 334 51.62 50.11 31.89
CA ALA A 334 50.40 49.49 31.36
C ALA A 334 50.08 48.19 32.11
N PHE A 335 48.93 48.15 32.78
CA PHE A 335 48.45 46.97 33.48
C PHE A 335 47.75 46.01 32.50
N PRO A 336 47.86 44.68 32.62
CA PRO A 336 47.02 43.75 31.85
C PRO A 336 45.56 43.93 32.26
N SER A 337 44.76 44.53 31.39
CA SER A 337 43.34 44.80 31.62
C SER A 337 42.58 44.72 30.30
N GLY A 338 41.34 44.27 30.34
CA GLY A 338 40.52 44.15 29.15
C GLY A 338 39.12 43.65 29.47
N THR A 339 38.52 43.02 28.47
CA THR A 339 37.19 42.40 28.52
C THR A 339 37.32 40.98 28.01
N THR A 340 36.77 40.00 28.74
CA THR A 340 36.40 38.70 28.16
C THR A 340 34.87 38.58 28.14
N ALA A 341 34.36 37.71 27.28
CA ALA A 341 32.96 37.27 27.33
C ALA A 341 32.89 35.95 28.09
N GLY A 342 31.75 35.67 28.72
CA GLY A 342 31.47 34.38 29.35
C GLY A 342 29.97 34.10 29.40
N THR A 343 29.61 32.90 29.83
CA THR A 343 28.26 32.35 29.64
C THR A 343 27.82 31.52 30.84
N LEU A 344 26.90 32.06 31.66
CA LEU A 344 26.42 31.35 32.85
C LEU A 344 25.38 30.28 32.50
N ASN A 345 25.82 29.04 32.34
CA ASN A 345 24.95 27.89 32.10
C ASN A 345 24.06 27.60 33.34
N PRO A 346 22.96 26.82 33.19
CA PRO A 346 21.90 26.74 34.20
C PRO A 346 22.35 26.40 35.63
N ALA A 347 21.68 27.06 36.59
CA ALA A 347 22.20 27.26 37.94
C ALA A 347 22.50 25.97 38.72
N GLY A 348 23.79 25.71 38.97
CA GLY A 348 24.25 24.78 40.00
C GLY A 348 25.54 24.04 39.64
N THR A 349 25.72 23.68 38.37
CA THR A 349 26.88 22.97 37.83
C THR A 349 28.04 23.89 37.49
N ASP A 350 27.74 24.99 36.79
CA ASP A 350 28.70 25.96 36.24
C ASP A 350 29.15 27.00 37.29
N GLN A 351 30.44 27.37 37.26
CA GLN A 351 30.98 28.58 37.87
C GLN A 351 32.24 29.06 37.11
N ASP A 352 32.16 30.19 36.40
CA ASP A 352 33.32 30.66 35.64
C ASP A 352 34.48 31.08 36.57
N LEU A 353 35.68 30.48 36.46
CA LEU A 353 36.89 31.03 37.08
C LEU A 353 37.86 31.61 36.06
N PHE A 354 38.21 32.87 36.31
CA PHE A 354 39.25 33.58 35.58
C PHE A 354 40.43 33.90 36.49
N GLY A 355 41.62 34.06 35.91
CA GLY A 355 42.82 34.45 36.63
C GLY A 355 43.65 35.48 35.88
N TYR A 356 44.28 36.37 36.65
CA TYR A 356 45.30 37.26 36.11
C TYR A 356 46.39 37.60 37.14
N GLY A 357 47.61 37.85 36.65
CA GLY A 357 48.72 38.31 37.48
C GLY A 357 48.72 39.84 37.59
N MET A 358 48.94 40.38 38.80
CA MET A 358 48.94 41.82 39.06
C MET A 358 50.20 42.30 39.80
N LEU A 359 50.65 43.53 39.55
CA LEU A 359 51.56 44.25 40.45
C LEU A 359 50.74 44.97 41.54
N MET A 360 51.02 44.68 42.81
CA MET A 360 50.32 45.21 43.98
C MET A 360 51.01 46.42 44.59
N ASN A 361 52.35 46.44 44.56
CA ASN A 361 53.15 47.61 44.90
C ASN A 361 54.08 47.90 43.73
N LEU A 362 54.14 49.15 43.28
CA LEU A 362 55.07 49.59 42.23
C LEU A 362 55.48 51.04 42.52
N ASN A 363 56.77 51.29 42.76
CA ASN A 363 57.29 52.62 43.06
C ASN A 363 56.53 53.35 44.19
N ALA A 364 56.18 52.62 45.25
CA ALA A 364 55.32 53.04 46.38
C ALA A 364 53.85 53.36 46.05
N VAL A 365 53.41 53.25 44.79
CA VAL A 365 51.99 53.20 44.43
C VAL A 365 51.45 51.81 44.77
N LYS A 366 50.37 51.75 45.56
CA LYS A 366 49.64 50.50 45.84
C LYS A 366 48.49 50.35 44.86
N ARG A 367 48.26 49.13 44.36
CA ARG A 367 47.19 48.78 43.42
C ARG A 367 46.35 47.62 43.93
N LYS A 368 45.04 47.67 43.66
CA LYS A 368 44.02 46.69 44.05
C LYS A 368 43.28 46.16 42.80
N PRO A 369 42.77 44.93 42.81
CA PRO A 369 41.95 44.40 41.71
C PRO A 369 40.74 45.30 41.42
N LYS A 370 40.39 45.43 40.15
CA LYS A 370 39.08 45.90 39.70
C LYS A 370 38.49 44.85 38.76
N VAL A 371 37.24 44.47 39.02
CA VAL A 371 36.42 43.73 38.07
C VAL A 371 35.01 44.33 37.99
N ARG A 372 34.32 44.12 36.87
CA ARG A 372 32.93 44.53 36.67
C ARG A 372 32.29 43.61 35.64
N LEU A 373 31.04 43.23 35.86
CA LEU A 373 30.25 42.53 34.85
C LEU A 373 29.29 43.51 34.19
N SER A 374 29.18 43.43 32.86
CA SER A 374 28.12 44.08 32.07
C SER A 374 27.37 43.05 31.21
N ASP A 375 26.34 43.53 30.51
CA ASP A 375 25.58 42.81 29.47
C ASP A 375 24.69 41.64 29.95
N LEU A 376 24.85 41.19 31.21
CA LEU A 376 23.86 40.41 31.95
C LEU A 376 22.46 41.07 31.94
N ASP A 377 21.42 40.23 31.93
CA ASP A 377 20.04 40.63 32.24
C ASP A 377 19.99 41.35 33.61
N PRO A 378 19.37 42.55 33.71
CA PRO A 378 19.20 43.27 34.98
C PRO A 378 18.51 42.47 36.11
N ALA A 379 17.75 41.42 35.80
CA ALA A 379 17.11 40.52 36.75
C ALA A 379 18.00 39.33 37.18
N ALA A 380 19.05 39.00 36.43
CA ALA A 380 19.91 37.85 36.70
C ALA A 380 20.62 37.97 38.06
N THR A 381 20.57 36.90 38.87
CA THR A 381 21.20 36.88 40.20
C THR A 381 22.43 35.96 40.23
N TYR A 382 23.56 36.47 40.72
CA TYR A 382 24.86 35.79 40.63
C TYR A 382 25.78 36.09 41.82
N GLU A 383 26.65 35.14 42.16
CA GLU A 383 27.78 35.36 43.04
C GLU A 383 28.94 35.91 42.22
N LEU A 384 29.52 37.03 42.65
CA LEU A 384 30.81 37.51 42.16
C LEU A 384 31.81 37.45 43.30
N CYS A 385 32.92 36.75 43.06
CA CYS A 385 34.01 36.67 44.00
C CYS A 385 35.31 37.21 43.40
N VAL A 386 36.08 37.94 44.20
CA VAL A 386 37.45 38.31 43.88
C VAL A 386 38.36 37.77 44.99
N PHE A 387 39.32 36.93 44.61
CA PHE A 387 40.32 36.35 45.48
C PHE A 387 41.71 36.78 45.07
N VAL A 388 42.60 36.90 46.05
CA VAL A 388 43.98 37.34 45.86
C VAL A 388 44.93 36.48 46.68
N ARG A 389 46.15 36.34 46.16
CA ARG A 389 47.27 35.64 46.77
C ARG A 389 48.56 36.42 46.53
N CYS A 390 49.44 36.44 47.53
CA CYS A 390 50.73 37.13 47.43
C CYS A 390 51.76 36.24 46.71
N GLY A 391 52.50 36.80 45.75
CA GLY A 391 53.57 36.12 45.02
C GLY A 391 53.32 35.93 43.51
N VAL A 392 54.35 35.41 42.83
CA VAL A 392 54.41 35.34 41.35
C VAL A 392 53.65 34.16 40.73
N SER A 393 53.15 33.21 41.52
CA SER A 393 52.48 32.00 41.00
C SER A 393 51.64 31.29 42.06
N ASP A 394 50.88 30.30 41.59
CA ASP A 394 50.02 29.44 42.41
C ASP A 394 50.78 28.48 43.36
N ALA A 395 52.09 28.69 43.55
CA ALA A 395 52.93 27.99 44.53
C ALA A 395 53.24 28.82 45.80
N SER A 396 53.02 30.14 45.80
CA SER A 396 53.40 31.02 46.92
C SER A 396 52.52 30.80 48.16
N ALA A 397 53.11 30.62 49.34
CA ALA A 397 52.38 30.18 50.54
C ALA A 397 51.69 31.29 51.36
N GLU A 398 51.83 32.56 50.97
CA GLU A 398 51.35 33.71 51.74
C GLU A 398 49.89 34.07 51.43
N VAL A 399 49.05 33.93 52.46
CA VAL A 399 47.65 34.40 52.47
C VAL A 399 47.64 35.91 52.78
N PRO A 400 47.13 36.79 51.91
CA PRO A 400 46.96 38.20 52.23
C PRO A 400 45.89 38.40 53.29
N ALA A 401 46.07 39.40 54.16
CA ALA A 401 44.95 39.92 54.95
C ALA A 401 43.99 40.68 54.02
N VAL A 402 42.70 40.32 54.02
CA VAL A 402 41.67 40.85 53.12
C VAL A 402 40.49 41.41 53.92
N THR A 403 40.13 42.66 53.64
CA THR A 403 38.95 43.34 54.19
C THR A 403 37.93 43.60 53.07
N CYS A 404 36.70 43.09 53.23
CA CYS A 404 35.63 43.23 52.23
C CYS A 404 34.76 44.47 52.51
N PRO A 405 34.45 45.30 51.50
CA PRO A 405 33.52 46.44 51.63
C PRO A 405 32.06 46.00 51.50
N VAL A 406 31.84 44.91 50.77
CA VAL A 406 30.58 44.34 50.30
C VAL A 406 30.85 42.83 50.20
N GLY A 407 29.85 42.02 50.54
CA GLY A 407 30.02 40.56 50.58
C GLY A 407 30.75 40.05 51.82
N ALA A 408 30.98 38.74 51.86
CA ALA A 408 31.66 38.06 52.96
C ALA A 408 33.11 37.73 52.63
N THR A 409 33.99 37.76 53.63
CA THR A 409 35.36 37.23 53.51
C THR A 409 35.30 35.71 53.33
N VAL A 410 36.03 35.22 52.33
CA VAL A 410 36.05 33.83 51.87
C VAL A 410 37.48 33.40 51.54
N SER A 411 37.68 32.09 51.42
CA SER A 411 38.96 31.52 50.95
C SER A 411 38.71 30.43 49.91
N LEU A 412 39.62 30.30 48.95
CA LEU A 412 39.72 29.16 48.04
C LEU A 412 40.88 28.24 48.46
N PRO A 413 40.92 26.99 47.95
CA PRO A 413 42.13 26.17 47.94
C PRO A 413 43.37 26.95 47.47
N GLY A 414 44.56 26.55 47.96
CA GLY A 414 45.81 27.21 47.56
C GLY A 414 46.03 28.60 48.17
N SER A 415 45.66 28.84 49.43
CA SER A 415 45.99 30.08 50.16
C SER A 415 45.42 31.39 49.57
N PHE A 416 44.45 31.32 48.68
CA PHE A 416 43.71 32.47 48.17
C PHE A 416 42.70 32.98 49.20
N ALA A 417 42.77 34.28 49.54
CA ALA A 417 41.77 34.96 50.37
C ALA A 417 41.03 36.00 49.54
N GLY A 418 39.74 36.19 49.79
CA GLY A 418 38.88 36.99 48.92
C GLY A 418 37.58 37.47 49.55
N CYS A 419 36.74 38.04 48.70
CA CYS A 419 35.41 38.52 49.01
C CYS A 419 34.42 37.98 47.98
N CYS A 420 33.33 37.34 48.42
CA CYS A 420 32.19 36.96 47.58
C CYS A 420 30.97 37.81 47.94
N ALA A 421 30.29 38.36 46.94
CA ALA A 421 29.03 39.07 47.08
C ALA A 421 27.96 38.47 46.17
N ASN A 422 26.72 38.38 46.65
CA ASN A 422 25.55 38.02 45.85
C ASN A 422 24.97 39.31 45.23
N ASN A 423 24.74 39.28 43.92
CA ASN A 423 24.44 40.45 43.09
C ASN A 423 23.17 40.23 42.27
N THR A 424 22.63 41.34 41.74
CA THR A 424 21.51 41.38 40.79
C THR A 424 21.80 42.43 39.73
N GLY A 425 21.85 42.02 38.46
CA GLY A 425 22.25 42.90 37.35
C GLY A 425 23.68 43.47 37.49
N VAL A 426 24.03 44.44 36.64
CA VAL A 426 25.36 45.06 36.54
C VAL A 426 25.93 45.51 37.90
N GLN A 427 27.09 44.97 38.30
CA GLN A 427 27.86 45.39 39.49
C GLN A 427 29.35 45.58 39.20
N GLU A 428 29.95 46.55 39.90
CA GLU A 428 31.37 46.91 39.82
C GLU A 428 32.10 46.63 41.14
N PHE A 429 32.98 45.63 41.15
CA PHE A 429 33.85 45.31 42.28
C PHE A 429 35.24 45.92 42.09
N ALA A 430 35.30 47.27 42.10
CA ALA A 430 36.53 48.03 41.80
C ALA A 430 37.39 48.43 43.00
N THR A 431 36.81 48.46 44.21
CA THR A 431 37.23 49.48 45.19
C THR A 431 37.96 48.96 46.42
N ALA A 432 37.79 47.69 46.81
CA ALA A 432 38.51 47.11 47.95
C ALA A 432 38.56 45.58 47.95
N LEU A 433 39.55 45.02 47.26
CA LEU A 433 40.39 44.03 47.94
C LEU A 433 41.63 44.76 48.48
N ALA A 434 41.53 45.25 49.71
CA ALA A 434 42.65 45.85 50.43
C ALA A 434 43.59 44.74 50.94
N ALA A 435 44.22 44.03 50.00
CA ALA A 435 45.13 42.93 50.26
C ALA A 435 46.50 43.46 50.72
N SER A 436 46.88 43.20 51.96
CA SER A 436 48.24 43.45 52.44
C SER A 436 49.02 42.14 52.58
N CYS A 437 49.98 41.93 51.67
CA CYS A 437 51.11 41.04 51.91
C CYS A 437 51.97 41.60 53.05
N SER A 438 52.71 40.74 53.75
CA SER A 438 53.49 41.10 54.93
C SER A 438 54.62 42.08 54.60
N ALA A 439 54.93 42.97 55.54
CA ALA A 439 55.75 44.17 55.29
C ALA A 439 57.25 43.91 55.07
N ASP A 440 57.72 42.66 55.20
CA ASP A 440 59.14 42.29 55.19
C ASP A 440 59.61 41.65 53.85
N VAL A 441 58.71 41.35 52.91
CA VAL A 441 59.06 40.63 51.67
C VAL A 441 59.29 41.60 50.50
N VAL A 442 60.52 42.10 50.37
CA VAL A 442 60.97 43.00 49.29
C VAL A 442 61.18 42.28 47.94
N SER A 443 60.33 41.30 47.63
CA SER A 443 60.45 40.44 46.44
C SER A 443 59.13 39.84 45.92
N THR A 444 57.98 40.29 46.43
CA THR A 444 56.64 39.82 46.01
C THR A 444 55.71 41.00 45.71
N ASP A 445 56.21 41.95 44.94
CA ASP A 445 55.42 43.04 44.36
C ASP A 445 54.36 42.54 43.36
N VAL A 446 54.51 41.30 42.87
CA VAL A 446 53.49 40.54 42.13
C VAL A 446 52.59 39.79 43.09
N GLY A 447 51.29 39.77 42.80
CA GLY A 447 50.35 38.80 43.34
C GLY A 447 49.39 38.27 42.27
N VAL A 448 48.71 37.18 42.58
CA VAL A 448 47.81 36.48 41.66
C VAL A 448 46.36 36.76 42.06
N VAL A 449 45.52 37.09 41.08
CA VAL A 449 44.07 37.28 41.24
C VAL A 449 43.33 36.06 40.68
N ARG A 450 42.23 35.68 41.35
CA ARG A 450 41.15 34.90 40.76
C ARG A 450 39.85 35.67 40.83
N VAL A 451 39.06 35.58 39.78
CA VAL A 451 37.67 36.03 39.73
C VAL A 451 36.83 34.76 39.62
N ARG A 452 35.72 34.69 40.36
CA ARG A 452 34.69 33.69 40.11
C ARG A 452 33.35 34.37 39.84
N VAL A 453 32.68 33.96 38.78
CA VAL A 453 31.26 34.24 38.54
C VAL A 453 30.49 32.95 38.78
N ARG A 454 29.23 33.04 39.24
CA ARG A 454 28.37 31.86 39.41
C ARG A 454 26.89 32.23 39.45
N ALA A 455 26.03 31.56 38.69
CA ALA A 455 24.58 31.74 38.80
C ALA A 455 24.05 31.28 40.17
N LEU A 456 23.16 32.08 40.79
CA LEU A 456 22.58 31.77 42.11
C LEU A 456 21.15 31.25 42.03
N ALA A 457 20.30 31.95 41.29
CA ALA A 457 18.90 31.59 40.99
C ALA A 457 18.35 32.55 39.92
N ASN A 458 17.24 32.18 39.28
CA ASN A 458 16.42 33.03 38.40
C ASN A 458 17.26 33.89 37.44
N GLN A 459 18.04 33.24 36.60
CA GLN A 459 18.58 33.87 35.39
C GLN A 459 17.70 33.49 34.20
N ALA A 460 17.82 34.23 33.10
CA ALA A 460 17.40 33.73 31.79
C ALA A 460 18.21 32.46 31.42
N PRO A 461 17.83 31.69 30.40
CA PRO A 461 18.74 30.69 29.84
C PRO A 461 20.03 31.38 29.36
N CYS A 462 21.18 30.86 29.84
CA CYS A 462 22.54 31.23 29.45
C CYS A 462 22.78 32.73 29.16
N PRO A 463 22.67 33.63 30.15
CA PRO A 463 22.94 35.03 29.92
C PRO A 463 24.45 35.21 29.70
N ALA A 464 24.79 35.53 28.45
CA ALA A 464 26.10 36.04 28.10
C ALA A 464 26.41 37.31 28.93
N TYR A 465 27.68 37.47 29.30
CA TYR A 465 28.15 38.64 30.03
C TYR A 465 29.54 39.07 29.56
N THR A 466 29.86 40.35 29.78
CA THR A 466 31.24 40.85 29.60
C THR A 466 31.88 41.05 30.97
N LEU A 467 33.00 40.38 31.23
CA LEU A 467 33.85 40.64 32.40
C LEU A 467 34.93 41.67 32.04
N GLU A 468 34.75 42.90 32.49
CA GLU A 468 35.82 43.90 32.57
C GLU A 468 36.77 43.53 33.73
N TRP A 469 38.07 43.43 33.47
CA TRP A 469 39.07 43.06 34.47
C TRP A 469 40.32 43.95 34.40
N GLY A 470 40.96 44.19 35.54
CA GLY A 470 42.16 45.02 35.65
C GLY A 470 42.55 45.37 37.09
N ALA A 471 43.23 46.49 37.28
CA ALA A 471 43.58 47.01 38.59
C ALA A 471 43.51 48.54 38.63
N VAL A 472 43.23 49.08 39.82
CA VAL A 472 43.20 50.53 40.09
C VAL A 472 44.14 50.88 41.25
N ASP A 473 44.51 52.14 41.35
CA ASP A 473 45.29 52.67 42.48
C ASP A 473 44.43 52.69 43.77
N TYR A 474 45.08 52.62 44.94
CA TYR A 474 44.44 52.43 46.25
C TYR A 474 43.55 53.59 46.72
#